data_AF-A0A3N2H770-F1
#
_entry.id   AF-A0A3N2H770-F1
#
_cell.length_a   1.000
_cell.length_b   1.000
_cell.length_c   1.000
_cell.angle_alpha   90.00
_cell.angle_beta   90.00
_cell.angle_gamma   90.00
#
_symmetry.space_group_name_H-M   'P 1'
#
loop_
_entity.id
_entity.type
_entity.pdbx_description
1 polymer ?
#
loop_
_entity_poly.entity_id
_entity_poly.type
_entity_poly.pdbx_seq_one_letter_code
_entity_poly.pdbx_strand_id
1 'polypeptide(L)'
;MTTTTRSRWTGWWYLPVTILSLGLLAWVPFVHAAVRLRRPRIHLWAVLYFALMVFVLVVLPPYTETPTPAEDTRANIGVAVILAVAGVASVQQFFLRRTRTTPPPAEDPAVARVKAARERRGQARELAANDPAMARELRIGRPDLPRDYDDGGLVDLNAAPASAIAQTCALDPAVAQQIVDARAGARFSAVDDVFALTELPLDTWDAIRERGIVI
;
A
#
# COMPACT_ATOMS: atom_id res chain seq x y z
N MET A 1 -3.99 18.11 -18.65
CA MET A 1 -3.28 18.75 -17.52
C MET A 1 -4.16 18.66 -16.28
N THR A 2 -3.98 17.63 -15.47
CA THR A 2 -4.71 17.43 -14.21
C THR A 2 -3.71 17.55 -13.06
N THR A 3 -3.80 18.64 -12.32
CA THR A 3 -2.94 18.94 -11.19
C THR A 3 -3.32 18.04 -10.02
N THR A 4 -2.57 16.97 -9.79
CA THR A 4 -2.74 16.09 -8.62
C THR A 4 -2.15 16.76 -7.38
N THR A 5 -2.90 17.64 -6.73
CA THR A 5 -2.58 18.17 -5.39
C THR A 5 -3.02 17.20 -4.30
N ARG A 6 -2.38 16.02 -4.22
CA ARG A 6 -2.48 15.15 -3.04
C ARG A 6 -1.10 14.64 -2.66
N SER A 7 -0.40 15.36 -1.78
CA SER A 7 0.60 14.81 -0.83
C SER A 7 1.43 15.92 -0.16
N ARG A 8 0.80 16.93 0.45
CA ARG A 8 1.49 17.83 1.40
C ARG A 8 0.94 17.77 2.82
N TRP A 9 -0.25 17.19 3.00
CA TRP A 9 -0.98 17.20 4.27
C TRP A 9 -0.70 16.02 5.21
N THR A 10 -0.22 14.88 4.71
CA THR A 10 -0.02 13.66 5.53
C THR A 10 1.21 13.70 6.45
N GLY A 11 2.10 14.69 6.30
CA GLY A 11 3.33 14.83 7.08
C GLY A 11 3.43 16.12 7.92
N TRP A 12 2.46 17.02 7.78
CA TRP A 12 2.55 18.37 8.35
C TRP A 12 2.19 18.41 9.84
N TRP A 13 1.30 17.52 10.30
CA TRP A 13 0.84 17.46 11.70
C TRP A 13 1.89 16.91 12.68
N TYR A 14 2.91 16.19 12.21
CA TYR A 14 3.97 15.65 13.07
C TYR A 14 4.81 16.74 13.76
N LEU A 15 5.08 17.84 13.07
CA LEU A 15 5.86 18.96 13.58
C LEU A 15 5.13 19.72 14.71
N PRO A 16 3.88 20.17 14.54
CA PRO A 16 3.15 20.79 15.63
C PRO A 16 2.90 19.82 16.78
N VAL A 17 2.65 18.52 16.56
CA VAL A 17 2.53 17.58 17.68
C VAL A 17 3.83 17.47 18.47
N THR A 18 5.00 17.34 17.83
CA THR A 18 6.27 17.26 18.58
C THR A 18 6.63 18.57 19.30
N ILE A 19 6.36 19.71 18.67
CA ILE A 19 6.70 21.04 19.21
C ILE A 19 5.70 21.47 20.30
N LEU A 20 4.39 21.32 20.08
CA LEU A 20 3.34 21.74 21.01
C LEU A 20 3.26 20.83 22.25
N SER A 21 3.70 19.57 22.12
CA SER A 21 3.67 18.61 23.23
C SER A 21 4.93 18.61 24.09
N LEU A 22 5.86 19.55 23.90
CA LEU A 22 7.13 19.63 24.64
C LEU A 22 7.88 18.27 24.68
N GLY A 23 7.84 17.50 23.58
CA GLY A 23 8.47 16.18 23.52
C GLY A 23 7.73 15.03 24.19
N LEU A 24 6.66 15.27 24.96
CA LEU A 24 5.91 14.22 25.68
C LEU A 24 5.18 13.24 24.74
N LEU A 25 4.75 13.72 23.58
CA LEU A 25 4.11 12.90 22.52
C LEU A 25 5.08 12.53 21.38
N ALA A 26 6.39 12.74 21.57
CA ALA A 26 7.39 12.43 20.54
C ALA A 26 7.43 10.93 20.18
N TRP A 27 6.89 10.04 21.02
CA TRP A 27 6.86 8.58 20.80
C TRP A 27 5.77 8.13 19.80
N VAL A 28 4.66 8.85 19.68
CA VAL A 28 3.51 8.47 18.84
C VAL A 28 3.87 8.38 17.34
N PRO A 29 4.64 9.33 16.76
CA PRO A 29 5.11 9.23 15.38
C PRO A 29 6.00 8.02 15.11
N PHE A 30 6.83 7.63 16.09
CA PHE A 30 7.71 6.48 15.96
C PHE A 30 6.95 5.16 16.03
N VAL A 31 5.89 5.05 16.85
CA VAL A 31 5.00 3.88 16.87
C VAL A 31 4.25 3.73 15.55
N HIS A 32 3.66 4.83 15.03
CA HIS A 32 2.99 4.81 13.74
C HIS A 32 3.96 4.46 12.59
N ALA A 33 5.20 4.96 12.64
CA ALA A 33 6.24 4.61 11.68
C ALA A 33 6.72 3.14 11.83
N ALA A 34 6.83 2.61 13.05
CA ALA A 34 7.26 1.25 13.31
C ALA A 34 6.26 0.21 12.78
N VAL A 35 4.96 0.43 13.02
CA VAL A 35 3.88 -0.43 12.52
C VAL A 35 3.88 -0.46 10.98
N ARG A 36 4.22 0.66 10.32
CA ARG A 36 4.19 0.77 8.86
C ARG A 36 5.48 0.30 8.16
N LEU A 37 6.65 0.38 8.82
CA LEU A 37 7.95 0.09 8.19
C LEU A 37 8.52 -1.30 8.52
N ARG A 38 7.94 -2.05 9.47
CA ARG A 38 8.35 -3.43 9.86
C ARG A 38 9.86 -3.63 10.06
N ARG A 39 10.58 -2.60 10.54
CA ARG A 39 12.03 -2.69 10.80
C ARG A 39 12.32 -2.80 12.30
N PRO A 40 12.98 -3.89 12.77
CA PRO A 40 13.17 -4.17 14.20
C PRO A 40 14.01 -3.11 14.92
N ARG A 41 14.93 -2.45 14.19
CA ARG A 41 15.77 -1.36 14.73
C ARG A 41 14.97 -0.13 15.15
N ILE A 42 13.75 0.07 14.64
CA ILE A 42 12.90 1.23 14.99
C ILE A 42 12.18 1.00 16.33
N HIS A 43 11.90 -0.26 16.68
CA HIS A 43 11.29 -0.61 17.98
C HIS A 43 12.24 -0.35 19.15
N LEU A 44 13.56 -0.56 18.97
CA LEU A 44 14.57 -0.27 19.99
C LEU A 44 14.57 1.22 20.39
N TRP A 45 14.48 2.12 19.39
CA TRP A 45 14.41 3.55 19.65
C TRP A 45 13.11 3.96 20.35
N ALA A 46 11.97 3.36 19.98
CA ALA A 46 10.70 3.63 20.65
C ALA A 46 10.72 3.23 22.14
N VAL A 47 11.30 2.07 22.46
CA VAL A 47 11.47 1.60 23.85
C VAL A 47 12.42 2.51 24.62
N LEU A 48 13.53 2.94 24.01
CA LEU A 48 14.50 3.84 24.65
C LEU A 48 13.90 5.21 24.98
N TYR A 49 13.16 5.82 24.05
CA TYR A 49 12.49 7.10 24.28
C TYR A 49 11.35 6.98 25.32
N PHE A 50 10.63 5.85 25.34
CA PHE A 50 9.61 5.59 26.36
C PHE A 50 10.23 5.43 27.77
N ALA A 51 11.31 4.66 27.89
CA ALA A 51 12.03 4.49 29.15
C ALA A 51 12.57 5.83 29.69
N LEU A 52 13.07 6.69 28.79
CA LEU A 52 13.55 8.02 29.14
C LEU A 52 12.42 8.95 29.62
N MET A 53 11.23 8.87 28.99
CA MET A 53 10.04 9.62 29.45
C MET A 53 9.61 9.18 30.85
N VAL A 54 9.54 7.87 31.11
CA VAL A 54 9.21 7.33 32.43
C VAL A 54 10.24 7.76 33.47
N PHE A 55 11.52 7.75 33.13
CA PHE A 55 12.59 8.23 34.00
C PHE A 55 12.43 9.70 34.38
N VAL A 56 12.11 10.57 33.41
CA VAL A 56 11.86 12.00 33.68
C VAL A 56 10.65 12.19 34.60
N LEU A 57 9.56 11.44 34.40
CA LEU A 57 8.38 11.52 35.27
C LEU A 57 8.65 11.06 36.71
N VAL A 58 9.55 10.08 36.89
CA VAL A 58 9.92 9.58 38.23
C VAL A 58 10.87 10.54 38.96
N VAL A 59 11.71 11.29 38.22
CA VAL A 59 12.72 12.18 38.80
C VAL A 59 12.17 13.58 39.10
N LEU A 60 11.06 13.99 38.47
CA LEU A 60 10.42 15.27 38.73
C LEU A 60 9.76 15.28 40.13
N PRO A 61 10.19 16.16 41.05
CA PRO A 61 9.55 16.29 42.35
C PRO A 61 8.12 16.85 42.19
N PRO A 62 7.19 16.50 43.10
CA PRO A 62 5.87 17.14 43.14
C PRO A 62 6.02 18.65 43.36
N TYR A 63 5.12 19.44 42.77
CA TYR A 63 5.14 20.89 42.92
C TYR A 63 4.92 21.29 44.39
N THR A 64 5.83 22.09 44.93
CA THR A 64 5.78 22.65 46.27
C THR A 64 5.97 24.16 46.21
N GLU A 65 5.18 24.94 46.94
CA GLU A 65 5.24 26.41 46.92
C GLU A 65 6.57 26.99 47.42
N THR A 66 7.37 26.22 48.16
CA THR A 66 8.72 26.58 48.62
C THR A 66 9.72 25.46 48.29
N PRO A 67 10.32 25.47 47.09
CA PRO A 67 11.30 24.47 46.68
C PRO A 67 12.58 24.57 47.53
N THR A 68 13.12 23.42 47.93
CA THR A 68 14.47 23.35 48.48
C THR A 68 15.52 23.53 47.36
N PRO A 69 16.77 23.97 47.66
CA PRO A 69 17.82 24.10 46.65
C PRO A 69 18.12 22.79 45.88
N ALA A 70 17.88 21.64 46.51
CA ALA A 70 18.00 20.32 45.90
C ALA A 70 16.84 19.98 44.94
N GLU A 71 15.65 20.56 45.12
CA GLU A 71 14.50 20.43 44.23
C GLU A 71 14.65 21.32 43.00
N ASP A 72 15.11 22.56 43.17
CA ASP A 72 15.42 23.47 42.06
C ASP A 72 16.52 22.89 41.14
N THR A 73 17.57 22.32 41.74
CA THR A 73 18.64 21.66 40.97
C THR A 73 18.10 20.48 40.15
N ARG A 74 17.22 19.66 40.74
CA ARG A 74 16.58 18.53 40.03
C ARG A 74 15.65 18.98 38.92
N ALA A 75 14.86 20.04 39.14
CA ALA A 75 13.97 20.61 38.13
C ALA A 75 14.77 21.15 36.91
N ASN A 76 15.87 21.86 37.16
CA ASN A 76 16.75 22.37 36.11
C ASN A 76 17.41 21.25 35.30
N ILE A 77 17.82 20.17 35.95
CA ILE A 77 18.35 18.97 35.27
C ILE A 77 17.24 18.34 34.40
N GLY A 78 16.02 18.23 34.90
CA GLY A 78 14.87 17.72 34.15
C GLY A 78 14.59 18.52 32.88
N VAL A 79 14.55 19.85 32.98
CA VAL A 79 14.36 20.75 31.83
C VAL A 79 15.52 20.64 30.83
N ALA A 80 16.76 20.59 31.30
CA ALA A 80 17.93 20.43 30.44
C ALA A 80 17.90 19.09 29.66
N VAL A 81 17.49 18.00 30.31
CA VAL A 81 17.30 16.69 29.67
C VAL A 81 16.19 16.75 28.62
N ILE A 82 15.05 17.39 28.91
CA ILE A 82 13.94 17.55 27.95
C ILE A 82 14.42 18.31 26.71
N LEU A 83 15.17 19.40 26.88
CA LEU A 83 15.72 20.18 25.77
C LEU A 83 16.76 19.38 24.95
N ALA A 84 17.63 18.62 25.61
CA ALA A 84 18.59 17.75 24.94
C ALA A 84 17.89 16.67 24.10
N VAL A 85 16.85 16.03 24.65
CA VAL A 85 16.04 15.02 23.96
C VAL A 85 15.29 15.61 22.78
N ALA A 86 14.67 16.77 22.95
CA ALA A 86 13.98 17.48 21.86
C ALA A 86 14.95 17.87 20.73
N GLY A 87 16.16 18.28 21.07
CA GLY A 87 17.23 18.57 20.11
C GLY A 87 17.64 17.33 19.31
N VAL A 88 17.93 16.23 19.98
CA VAL A 88 18.33 14.96 19.33
C VAL A 88 17.20 14.42 18.46
N ALA A 89 15.95 14.44 18.94
CA ALA A 89 14.78 14.01 18.18
C ALA A 89 14.59 14.85 16.90
N SER A 90 14.78 16.17 17.00
CA SER A 90 14.67 17.10 15.86
C SER A 90 15.73 16.80 14.79
N VAL A 91 16.98 16.58 15.21
CA VAL A 91 18.09 16.21 14.31
C VAL A 91 17.81 14.86 13.64
N GLN A 92 17.37 13.86 14.41
CA GLN A 92 17.06 12.53 13.89
C GLN A 92 15.89 12.59 12.88
N GLN A 93 14.84 13.37 13.18
CA GLN A 93 13.72 13.60 12.25
C GLN A 93 14.15 14.31 10.96
N PHE A 94 15.08 15.26 11.05
CA PHE A 94 15.65 15.94 9.88
C PHE A 94 16.39 14.96 8.96
N PHE A 95 17.24 14.09 9.51
CA PHE A 95 17.96 13.08 8.74
C PHE A 95 17.04 12.02 8.11
N LEU A 96 16.00 11.57 8.82
CA LEU A 96 15.00 10.62 8.29
C LEU A 96 14.16 11.21 7.15
N ARG A 97 13.89 12.53 7.15
CA ARG A 97 13.24 13.21 6.03
C ARG A 97 14.15 13.27 4.81
N ARG A 98 15.45 13.52 5.02
CA ARG A 98 16.46 13.62 3.96
C ARG A 98 16.81 12.27 3.31
N THR A 99 16.60 11.14 3.98
CA THR A 99 16.77 9.81 3.39
C THR A 99 15.60 9.40 2.49
N ARG A 100 14.43 10.04 2.60
CA ARG A 100 13.29 9.82 1.69
C ARG A 100 13.34 10.65 0.41
N THR A 101 14.31 11.56 0.28
CA THR A 101 14.43 12.45 -0.88
C THR A 101 15.40 11.96 -1.95
N THR A 102 15.97 10.76 -1.81
CA THR A 102 16.59 10.09 -2.96
C THR A 102 15.47 9.40 -3.71
N PRO A 103 15.03 9.91 -4.88
CA PRO A 103 14.07 9.18 -5.69
C PRO A 103 14.69 7.81 -6.01
N PRO A 104 13.92 6.72 -5.97
CA PRO A 104 14.41 5.45 -6.49
C PRO A 104 14.93 5.68 -7.92
N PRO A 105 15.95 4.92 -8.36
CA PRO A 105 16.43 5.02 -9.73
C PRO A 105 15.24 5.00 -10.68
N ALA A 106 15.24 5.92 -11.65
CA ALA A 106 14.13 6.08 -12.58
C ALA A 106 13.81 4.72 -13.21
N GLU A 107 12.66 4.16 -12.85
CA GLU A 107 12.21 2.88 -13.37
C GLU A 107 11.99 3.01 -14.88
N ASP A 108 12.40 1.99 -15.64
CA ASP A 108 12.13 1.94 -17.07
C ASP A 108 10.62 2.15 -17.32
N PRO A 109 10.22 3.14 -18.14
CA PRO A 109 8.83 3.41 -18.46
C PRO A 109 8.06 2.17 -18.97
N ALA A 110 8.72 1.23 -19.65
CA ALA A 110 8.12 -0.02 -20.08
C ALA A 110 7.74 -0.90 -18.88
N VAL A 111 8.64 -1.04 -17.90
CA VAL A 111 8.40 -1.82 -16.68
C VAL A 111 7.29 -1.18 -15.83
N ALA A 112 7.32 0.15 -15.69
CA ALA A 112 6.29 0.89 -14.96
C ALA A 112 4.88 0.68 -15.56
N ARG A 113 4.77 0.68 -16.90
CA ARG A 113 3.49 0.39 -17.60
C ARG A 113 2.98 -1.03 -17.33
N VAL A 114 3.87 -2.04 -17.36
CA VAL A 114 3.48 -3.43 -17.08
C VAL A 114 3.03 -3.59 -15.62
N LYS A 115 3.72 -2.96 -14.68
CA LYS A 115 3.32 -2.96 -13.25
C LYS A 115 1.96 -2.30 -13.05
N ALA A 116 1.76 -1.12 -13.62
CA ALA A 116 0.47 -0.42 -13.53
C ALA A 116 -0.69 -1.25 -14.14
N ALA A 117 -0.44 -1.95 -15.25
CA ALA A 117 -1.44 -2.84 -15.83
C ALA A 117 -1.75 -4.04 -14.92
N ARG A 118 -0.74 -4.66 -14.29
CA ARG A 118 -0.92 -5.74 -13.31
C ARG A 118 -1.71 -5.29 -12.08
N GLU A 119 -1.41 -4.10 -11.56
CA GLU A 119 -2.15 -3.52 -10.44
C GLU A 119 -3.62 -3.28 -10.80
N ARG A 120 -3.89 -2.73 -12.00
CA ARG A 120 -5.26 -2.56 -12.50
C ARG A 120 -6.01 -3.88 -12.66
N ARG A 121 -5.36 -4.94 -13.15
CA ARG A 121 -5.95 -6.29 -13.19
C ARG A 121 -6.33 -6.79 -11.80
N GLY A 122 -5.46 -6.58 -10.82
CA GLY A 122 -5.74 -6.94 -9.42
C GLY A 122 -6.97 -6.21 -8.86
N GLN A 123 -7.03 -4.89 -9.07
CA GLN A 123 -8.16 -4.05 -8.63
C GLN A 123 -9.46 -4.45 -9.33
N ALA A 124 -9.42 -4.72 -10.64
CA ALA A 124 -10.60 -5.13 -11.40
C ALA A 124 -11.12 -6.51 -10.95
N ARG A 125 -10.22 -7.45 -10.61
CA ARG A 125 -10.61 -8.76 -10.04
C ARG A 125 -11.25 -8.61 -8.66
N GLU A 126 -10.66 -7.80 -7.79
CA GLU A 126 -11.23 -7.51 -6.47
C GLU A 126 -12.61 -6.86 -6.60
N LEU A 127 -12.76 -5.91 -7.54
CA LEU A 127 -14.03 -5.27 -7.82
C LEU A 127 -15.09 -6.27 -8.30
N ALA A 128 -14.74 -7.13 -9.25
CA ALA A 128 -15.65 -8.14 -9.78
C ALA A 128 -16.04 -9.20 -8.74
N ALA A 129 -15.12 -9.57 -7.84
CA ALA A 129 -15.41 -10.50 -6.76
C ALA A 129 -16.38 -9.91 -5.73
N ASN A 130 -16.27 -8.61 -5.44
CA ASN A 130 -17.11 -7.93 -4.46
C ASN A 130 -18.47 -7.49 -5.03
N ASP A 131 -18.49 -7.04 -6.29
CA ASP A 131 -19.71 -6.57 -6.99
C ASP A 131 -19.72 -7.00 -8.47
N PRO A 132 -20.22 -8.22 -8.76
CA PRO A 132 -20.31 -8.72 -10.13
C PRO A 132 -21.28 -7.93 -11.01
N ALA A 133 -22.30 -7.27 -10.43
CA ALA A 133 -23.26 -6.49 -11.20
C ALA A 133 -22.59 -5.22 -11.75
N MET A 134 -21.89 -4.48 -10.88
CA MET A 134 -21.12 -3.31 -11.28
C MET A 134 -20.00 -3.68 -12.27
N ALA A 135 -19.34 -4.83 -12.09
CA ALA A 135 -18.31 -5.29 -13.04
C ALA A 135 -18.86 -5.50 -14.47
N ARG A 136 -20.10 -6.00 -14.59
CA ARG A 136 -20.79 -6.14 -15.89
C ARG A 136 -21.16 -4.78 -16.49
N GLU A 137 -21.64 -3.84 -15.67
CA GLU A 137 -21.91 -2.46 -16.11
C GLU A 137 -20.65 -1.74 -16.62
N LEU A 138 -19.53 -1.94 -15.92
CA LEU A 138 -18.21 -1.43 -16.31
C LEU A 138 -17.55 -2.21 -17.45
N ARG A 139 -18.17 -3.30 -17.91
CA ARG A 139 -17.67 -4.17 -19.01
C ARG A 139 -16.27 -4.72 -18.73
N ILE A 140 -15.99 -5.08 -17.48
CA ILE A 140 -14.72 -5.72 -17.09
C ILE A 140 -14.58 -7.05 -17.83
N GLY A 141 -13.42 -7.29 -18.43
CA GLY A 141 -13.18 -8.50 -19.22
C GLY A 141 -13.85 -8.51 -20.59
N ARG A 142 -14.41 -7.39 -21.06
CA ARG A 142 -15.04 -7.29 -22.39
C ARG A 142 -14.27 -6.33 -23.29
N PRO A 143 -13.05 -6.70 -23.75
CA PRO A 143 -12.26 -5.85 -24.64
C PRO A 143 -12.90 -5.72 -26.03
N ASP A 144 -13.88 -6.56 -26.36
CA ASP A 144 -14.69 -6.48 -27.58
C ASP A 144 -15.75 -5.37 -27.56
N LEU A 145 -16.05 -4.82 -26.37
CA LEU A 145 -17.01 -3.73 -26.22
C LEU A 145 -16.31 -2.40 -25.91
N PRO A 146 -16.86 -1.25 -26.35
CA PRO A 146 -16.37 0.05 -25.91
C PRO A 146 -16.45 0.15 -24.38
N ARG A 147 -15.42 0.65 -23.71
CA ARG A 147 -15.40 0.76 -22.24
C ARG A 147 -14.57 1.95 -21.78
N ASP A 148 -15.02 2.59 -20.71
CA ASP A 148 -14.31 3.70 -20.07
C ASP A 148 -13.37 3.23 -18.95
N TYR A 149 -13.67 2.07 -18.36
CA TYR A 149 -12.88 1.50 -17.26
C TYR A 149 -11.72 0.64 -17.80
N ASP A 150 -10.49 0.97 -17.37
CA ASP A 150 -9.27 0.22 -17.69
C ASP A 150 -9.02 -0.89 -16.65
N ASP A 151 -9.55 -2.08 -16.95
CA ASP A 151 -9.35 -3.33 -16.20
C ASP A 151 -7.92 -3.92 -16.27
N GLY A 152 -6.96 -3.25 -16.92
CA GLY A 152 -5.60 -3.75 -17.08
C GLY A 152 -5.44 -4.88 -18.11
N GLY A 153 -6.42 -5.08 -18.98
CA GLY A 153 -6.37 -6.07 -20.08
C GLY A 153 -6.83 -7.46 -19.65
N LEU A 154 -7.96 -7.52 -18.94
CA LEU A 154 -8.64 -8.77 -18.63
C LEU A 154 -9.55 -9.22 -19.78
N VAL A 155 -9.89 -10.50 -19.79
CA VAL A 155 -10.93 -11.07 -20.65
C VAL A 155 -11.81 -12.04 -19.87
N ASP A 156 -13.13 -11.84 -19.95
CA ASP A 156 -14.13 -12.68 -19.30
C ASP A 156 -14.34 -13.95 -20.12
N LEU A 157 -13.89 -15.06 -19.56
CA LEU A 157 -13.93 -16.37 -20.21
C LEU A 157 -15.36 -16.90 -20.33
N ASN A 158 -16.34 -16.38 -19.59
CA ASN A 158 -17.74 -16.77 -19.69
C ASN A 158 -18.54 -15.93 -20.70
N ALA A 159 -18.13 -14.69 -20.99
CA ALA A 159 -18.93 -13.77 -21.79
C ALA A 159 -18.27 -13.26 -23.08
N ALA A 160 -16.93 -13.14 -23.12
CA ALA A 160 -16.22 -12.57 -24.27
C ALA A 160 -16.23 -13.54 -25.47
N PRO A 161 -16.24 -13.06 -26.73
CA PRO A 161 -16.13 -13.91 -27.91
C PRO A 161 -14.73 -14.55 -28.02
N ALA A 162 -14.62 -15.65 -28.79
CA ALA A 162 -13.36 -16.36 -28.98
C ALA A 162 -12.24 -15.44 -29.52
N SER A 163 -12.57 -14.50 -30.41
CA SER A 163 -11.61 -13.53 -30.95
C SER A 163 -11.00 -12.62 -29.87
N ALA A 164 -11.82 -12.17 -28.91
CA ALA A 164 -11.35 -11.35 -27.79
C ALA A 164 -10.46 -12.14 -26.82
N ILE A 165 -10.81 -13.41 -26.57
CA ILE A 165 -10.03 -14.33 -25.75
C ILE A 165 -8.68 -14.61 -26.44
N ALA A 166 -8.69 -14.95 -27.74
CA ALA A 166 -7.49 -15.19 -28.53
C ALA A 166 -6.54 -13.98 -28.52
N GLN A 167 -7.05 -12.79 -28.83
CA GLN A 167 -6.24 -11.58 -28.87
C GLN A 167 -5.68 -11.22 -27.49
N THR A 168 -6.52 -11.32 -26.45
CA THR A 168 -6.14 -10.90 -25.11
C THR A 168 -5.18 -11.90 -24.47
N CYS A 169 -5.42 -13.19 -24.57
CA CYS A 169 -4.52 -14.21 -24.02
C CYS A 169 -3.39 -14.62 -24.98
N ALA A 170 -3.29 -14.01 -26.16
CA ALA A 170 -2.34 -14.37 -27.22
C ALA A 170 -2.39 -15.86 -27.59
N LEU A 171 -3.60 -16.37 -27.75
CA LEU A 171 -3.88 -17.78 -28.06
C LEU A 171 -4.17 -17.96 -29.56
N ASP A 172 -3.97 -19.18 -30.04
CA ASP A 172 -4.51 -19.60 -31.33
C ASP A 172 -6.06 -19.45 -31.32
N PRO A 173 -6.67 -18.91 -32.38
CA PRO A 173 -8.13 -18.79 -32.48
C PRO A 173 -8.88 -20.09 -32.24
N ALA A 174 -8.34 -21.24 -32.67
CA ALA A 174 -8.94 -22.56 -32.44
C ALA A 174 -8.93 -22.94 -30.96
N VAL A 175 -7.85 -22.61 -30.23
CA VAL A 175 -7.76 -22.79 -28.77
C VAL A 175 -8.78 -21.92 -28.05
N ALA A 176 -8.92 -20.66 -28.44
CA ALA A 176 -9.92 -19.78 -27.86
C ALA A 176 -11.37 -20.25 -28.14
N GLN A 177 -11.60 -20.86 -29.30
CA GLN A 177 -12.90 -21.45 -29.63
C GLN A 177 -13.25 -22.63 -28.71
N GLN A 178 -12.28 -23.50 -28.38
CA GLN A 178 -12.50 -24.59 -27.43
C GLN A 178 -12.99 -24.09 -26.07
N ILE A 179 -12.49 -22.94 -25.58
CA ILE A 179 -12.94 -22.31 -24.34
C ILE A 179 -14.41 -21.88 -24.44
N VAL A 180 -14.80 -21.29 -25.58
CA VAL A 180 -16.18 -20.87 -25.84
C VAL A 180 -17.13 -22.06 -25.98
N ASP A 181 -16.67 -23.15 -26.59
CA ASP A 181 -17.46 -24.38 -26.75
C ASP A 181 -17.67 -25.06 -25.39
N ALA A 182 -16.63 -25.12 -24.55
CA ALA A 182 -16.71 -25.70 -23.21
C ALA A 182 -17.70 -24.97 -22.31
N ARG A 183 -17.71 -23.62 -22.30
CA ARG A 183 -18.66 -22.86 -21.47
C ARG A 183 -20.12 -22.99 -21.91
N ALA A 184 -20.37 -23.41 -23.16
CA ALA A 184 -21.72 -23.66 -23.64
C ALA A 184 -22.36 -24.87 -22.95
N GLY A 185 -21.53 -25.85 -22.54
CA GLY A 185 -21.98 -27.00 -21.73
C GLY A 185 -22.16 -26.66 -20.25
N ALA A 186 -21.23 -25.90 -19.68
CA ALA A 186 -21.32 -25.43 -18.30
C ALA A 186 -20.49 -24.15 -18.10
N ARG A 187 -21.07 -23.12 -17.46
CA ARG A 187 -20.32 -21.90 -17.12
C ARG A 187 -19.17 -22.23 -16.16
N PHE A 188 -18.05 -21.56 -16.34
CA PHE A 188 -16.91 -21.65 -15.44
C PHE A 188 -17.21 -20.90 -14.14
N SER A 189 -16.91 -21.51 -13.00
CA SER A 189 -16.97 -20.91 -11.67
C SER A 189 -15.64 -20.28 -11.26
N ALA A 190 -14.53 -20.83 -11.77
CA ALA A 190 -13.18 -20.32 -11.62
C ALA A 190 -12.44 -20.38 -12.96
N VAL A 191 -11.36 -19.61 -13.10
CA VAL A 191 -10.50 -19.66 -14.30
C VAL A 191 -9.89 -21.05 -14.49
N ASP A 192 -9.56 -21.74 -13.41
CA ASP A 192 -8.96 -23.09 -13.48
C ASP A 192 -9.94 -24.16 -14.01
N ASP A 193 -11.26 -23.92 -13.99
CA ASP A 193 -12.25 -24.84 -14.56
C ASP A 193 -12.05 -25.02 -16.07
N VAL A 194 -11.51 -24.00 -16.75
CA VAL A 194 -11.18 -24.07 -18.17
C VAL A 194 -10.22 -25.22 -18.42
N PHE A 195 -9.17 -25.34 -17.62
CA PHE A 195 -8.14 -26.38 -17.79
C PHE A 195 -8.65 -27.79 -17.48
N ALA A 196 -9.70 -27.92 -16.67
CA ALA A 196 -10.35 -29.19 -16.39
C ALA A 196 -11.33 -29.61 -17.48
N LEU A 197 -11.92 -28.64 -18.19
CA LEU A 197 -13.01 -28.85 -19.16
C LEU A 197 -12.54 -28.78 -20.62
N THR A 198 -11.27 -28.47 -20.87
CA THR A 198 -10.69 -28.33 -22.22
C THR A 198 -9.31 -28.98 -22.31
N GLU A 199 -8.94 -29.46 -23.49
CA GLU A 199 -7.63 -30.05 -23.76
C GLU A 199 -6.64 -28.99 -24.26
N LEU A 200 -6.30 -28.02 -23.40
CA LEU A 200 -5.43 -26.90 -23.79
C LEU A 200 -3.94 -27.22 -23.63
N PRO A 201 -3.09 -26.77 -24.57
CA PRO A 201 -1.64 -26.80 -24.42
C PRO A 201 -1.17 -26.09 -23.13
N LEU A 202 -0.24 -26.72 -22.39
CA LEU A 202 0.22 -26.23 -21.08
C LEU A 202 0.88 -24.84 -21.13
N ASP A 203 1.51 -24.48 -22.25
CA ASP A 203 2.14 -23.18 -22.48
C ASP A 203 1.14 -22.01 -22.54
N THR A 204 -0.14 -22.31 -22.74
CA THR A 204 -1.22 -21.29 -22.74
C THR A 204 -1.76 -20.97 -21.35
N TRP A 205 -1.52 -21.82 -20.35
CA TRP A 205 -2.17 -21.74 -19.04
C TRP A 205 -1.81 -20.46 -18.28
N ASP A 206 -0.53 -20.05 -18.33
CA ASP A 206 -0.07 -18.85 -17.64
C ASP A 206 -0.73 -17.58 -18.23
N ALA A 207 -0.91 -17.53 -19.54
CA ALA A 207 -1.56 -16.41 -20.21
C ALA A 207 -3.06 -16.34 -19.85
N ILE A 208 -3.72 -17.49 -19.78
CA ILE A 208 -5.13 -17.60 -19.35
C ILE A 208 -5.28 -17.23 -17.88
N ARG A 209 -4.39 -17.67 -16.99
CA ARG A 209 -4.42 -17.27 -15.56
C ARG A 209 -4.16 -15.78 -15.36
N GLU A 210 -3.19 -15.22 -16.09
CA GLU A 210 -2.81 -13.83 -15.93
C GLU A 210 -3.91 -12.86 -16.42
N ARG A 211 -4.63 -13.21 -17.49
CA ARG A 211 -5.59 -12.30 -18.14
C ARG A 211 -7.06 -12.74 -18.07
N GLY A 212 -7.32 -14.01 -17.81
CA GLY A 212 -8.66 -14.54 -17.64
C GLY A 212 -9.32 -14.04 -16.35
N ILE A 213 -10.63 -13.83 -16.44
CA ILE A 213 -11.55 -13.64 -15.32
C ILE A 213 -12.85 -14.38 -15.63
N VAL A 214 -13.62 -14.72 -14.60
CA VAL A 214 -14.97 -15.28 -14.72
C VAL A 214 -15.92 -14.44 -13.87
N ILE A 215 -17.00 -13.95 -14.48
CA ILE A 215 -18.02 -13.08 -13.88
C ILE A 215 -19.43 -13.63 -14.16
#